data_AF-A0AAJ1PSS6-F1
#
_entry.id   AF-A0AAJ1PSS6-F1
#
_cell.length_a   1.000
_cell.length_b   1.000
_cell.length_c   1.000
_cell.angle_alpha   90.00
_cell.angle_beta   90.00
_cell.angle_gamma   90.00
#
_symmetry.space_group_name_H-M   'P 1'
#
loop_
_entity.id
_entity.type
_entity.pdbx_description
1 polymer ?
#
loop_
_entity_poly.entity_id
_entity_poly.type
_entity_poly.pdbx_seq_one_letter_code
_entity_poly.pdbx_strand_id
1 'polypeptide(L)'
;MSRHFIKEDNEIIFKEYKRLGMERAIKVAINVLHKLAFIKKRHLIRRIIKIVSCYNKGMQDLLVEGKRGINRRPGSGAPGKKWTLLKLISYF
;
A
#
# COMPACT_ATOMS: atom_id res chain seq x y z
N MET A 1 -2.43 14.51 6.07
CA MET A 1 -1.21 13.66 6.15
C MET A 1 -1.52 12.25 5.66
N SER A 2 -0.63 11.67 4.85
CA SER A 2 -0.79 10.41 4.15
C SER A 2 -0.77 9.20 5.12
N ARG A 3 -1.74 8.29 5.02
CA ARG A 3 -1.77 7.00 5.78
C ARG A 3 -0.78 5.95 5.22
N HIS A 4 0.24 6.40 4.50
CA HIS A 4 1.13 5.55 3.72
C HIS A 4 2.58 5.64 4.20
N PHE A 5 3.20 4.47 4.34
CA PHE A 5 4.64 4.31 4.55
C PHE A 5 5.43 4.95 3.41
N ILE A 6 6.48 5.69 3.76
CA ILE A 6 7.51 6.13 2.82
C ILE A 6 8.50 4.99 2.53
N LYS A 7 9.45 5.18 1.61
CA LYS A 7 10.37 4.11 1.20
C LYS A 7 11.17 3.60 2.41
N GLU A 8 11.65 4.55 3.20
CA GLU A 8 12.44 4.38 4.42
C GLU A 8 11.70 3.54 5.45
N ASP A 9 10.41 3.85 5.68
CA ASP A 9 9.54 3.09 6.59
C ASP A 9 9.44 1.61 6.18
N ASN A 10 9.25 1.35 4.88
CA ASN A 10 9.13 -0.01 4.37
C ASN A 10 10.44 -0.79 4.53
N GLU A 11 11.58 -0.12 4.35
CA GLU A 11 12.90 -0.71 4.52
C GLU A 11 13.17 -1.10 5.97
N ILE A 12 12.85 -0.21 6.91
CA ILE A 12 12.97 -0.47 8.35
C ILE A 12 12.11 -1.68 8.76
N ILE A 13 10.86 -1.74 8.28
CA ILE A 13 9.96 -2.87 8.55
C ILE A 13 10.51 -4.18 7.98
N PHE A 14 11.07 -4.15 6.77
CA PHE A 14 11.65 -5.34 6.14
C PHE A 14 12.90 -5.84 6.87
N LYS A 15 13.82 -4.94 7.22
CA LYS A 15 15.03 -5.26 7.99
C LYS A 15 14.70 -5.91 9.33
N GLU A 16 13.72 -5.35 10.05
CA GLU A 16 13.30 -5.91 11.33
C GLU A 16 12.55 -7.23 11.20
N TYR A 17 11.76 -7.39 10.13
CA TYR A 17 11.18 -8.70 9.80
C TYR A 17 12.25 -9.76 9.58
N LYS A 18 13.30 -9.45 8.81
CA LYS A 18 14.40 -10.39 8.55
C LYS A 18 15.20 -10.72 9.81
N ARG A 19 15.36 -9.76 10.73
CA ARG A 19 16.17 -9.91 11.95
C ARG A 19 15.44 -10.66 13.06
N LEU A 20 14.19 -10.28 13.33
CA LEU A 20 13.46 -10.67 14.55
C LEU A 20 12.05 -11.22 14.26
N GLY A 21 11.67 -11.33 12.98
CA GLY A 21 10.40 -11.91 12.58
C GLY A 21 9.19 -10.97 12.67
N MET A 22 8.01 -11.56 12.49
CA MET A 22 6.74 -10.82 12.33
C MET A 22 6.36 -9.96 13.53
N GLU A 23 6.59 -10.43 14.75
CA GLU A 23 6.14 -9.72 15.95
C GLU A 23 6.85 -8.38 16.12
N ARG A 24 8.17 -8.36 15.87
CA ARG A 24 8.94 -7.13 15.92
C ARG A 24 8.60 -6.20 14.77
N ALA A 25 8.42 -6.74 13.56
CA ALA A 25 7.99 -5.97 12.40
C ALA A 25 6.63 -5.27 12.63
N ILE A 26 5.69 -5.94 13.33
CA ILE A 26 4.41 -5.33 13.72
C ILE A 26 4.61 -4.18 14.70
N LYS A 27 5.41 -4.36 15.75
CA LYS A 27 5.70 -3.28 16.73
C LYS A 27 6.33 -2.06 16.05
N VAL A 28 7.30 -2.30 15.18
CA VAL A 28 7.99 -1.25 14.41
C VAL A 28 7.02 -0.56 13.45
N ALA A 29 6.18 -1.32 12.73
CA ALA A 29 5.17 -0.76 11.85
C ALA A 29 4.13 0.10 12.60
N ILE A 30 3.79 -0.25 13.83
CA ILE A 30 2.91 0.56 14.71
C ILE A 30 3.60 1.84 15.12
N ASN A 31 4.86 1.75 15.57
CA ASN A 31 5.66 2.90 15.99
C ASN A 31 5.84 3.89 14.84
N VAL A 32 6.29 3.42 13.68
CA VAL A 32 6.47 4.25 12.47
C VAL A 32 5.15 4.92 12.06
N LEU A 33 4.03 4.24 12.26
CA LEU A 33 2.75 4.80 11.85
C LEU A 33 2.21 5.93 12.72
N HIS A 34 2.71 6.13 13.96
CA HIS A 34 2.48 7.19 14.98
C HIS A 34 1.06 7.80 15.15
N LYS A 35 0.11 7.47 14.27
CA LYS A 35 -1.19 8.10 13.99
C LYS A 35 -2.26 7.09 13.63
N LEU A 36 -1.93 5.80 13.60
CA LEU A 36 -2.87 4.72 13.25
C LEU A 36 -3.20 3.85 14.46
N ALA A 37 -3.53 4.49 15.59
CA ALA A 37 -4.12 3.86 16.77
C ALA A 37 -5.37 3.00 16.44
N PHE A 38 -5.98 3.19 15.26
CA PHE A 38 -7.16 2.48 14.79
C PHE A 38 -6.92 1.38 13.74
N ILE A 39 -5.69 1.11 13.30
CA ILE A 39 -5.48 -0.02 12.39
C ILE A 39 -5.58 -1.34 13.16
N LYS A 40 -6.52 -2.19 12.73
CA LYS A 40 -6.57 -3.59 13.18
C LYS A 40 -5.29 -4.33 12.80
N LYS A 41 -4.71 -5.08 13.75
CA LYS A 41 -3.51 -5.92 13.60
C LYS A 41 -3.49 -6.72 12.28
N ARG A 42 -4.62 -7.29 11.85
CA ARG A 42 -4.76 -8.02 10.58
C ARG A 42 -4.33 -7.22 9.35
N HIS A 43 -4.59 -5.92 9.31
CA HIS A 43 -4.22 -5.07 8.18
C HIS A 43 -2.72 -4.75 8.19
N LEU A 44 -2.10 -4.61 9.37
CA LEU A 44 -0.65 -4.48 9.51
C LEU A 44 0.05 -5.76 9.04
N ILE A 45 -0.43 -6.93 9.47
CA ILE A 45 0.11 -8.22 9.04
C ILE A 45 0.09 -8.34 7.52
N ARG A 46 -1.07 -8.09 6.88
CA ARG A 46 -1.19 -8.11 5.41
C ARG A 46 -0.21 -7.15 4.74
N ARG A 47 0.02 -5.99 5.35
CA ARG A 47 0.93 -4.97 4.82
C ARG A 47 2.39 -5.38 4.95
N ILE A 48 2.79 -5.96 6.08
CA ILE A 48 4.14 -6.51 6.29
C ILE A 48 4.39 -7.68 5.32
N ILE A 49 3.43 -8.60 5.16
CA ILE A 49 3.53 -9.69 4.17
C ILE A 49 3.75 -9.12 2.77
N LYS A 50 3.02 -8.07 2.39
CA LYS A 50 3.19 -7.40 1.11
C LYS A 50 4.59 -6.79 0.96
N ILE A 51 5.08 -6.10 2.00
CA ILE A 51 6.43 -5.52 2.02
C ILE A 51 7.47 -6.64 1.83
N VAL A 52 7.42 -7.69 2.64
CA VAL A 52 8.35 -8.82 2.56
C VAL A 52 8.33 -9.49 1.18
N SER A 53 7.14 -9.73 0.62
CA SER A 53 7.01 -10.32 -0.71
C SER A 53 7.61 -9.44 -1.80
N CYS A 54 7.37 -8.12 -1.76
CA CYS A 54 7.94 -7.18 -2.71
C CYS A 54 9.46 -7.09 -2.60
N TYR A 55 10.01 -6.99 -1.38
CA TYR A 55 11.46 -6.95 -1.17
C TYR A 55 12.15 -8.25 -1.58
N ASN A 56 11.59 -9.41 -1.25
CA ASN A 56 12.14 -10.70 -1.69
C ASN A 56 12.16 -10.87 -3.22
N LYS A 57 11.28 -10.16 -3.94
CA LYS A 57 11.20 -10.17 -5.42
C LYS A 57 12.00 -9.04 -6.08
N GLY A 58 12.69 -8.19 -5.30
CA GLY A 58 13.33 -6.98 -5.82
C GLY A 58 12.35 -5.92 -6.34
N MET A 59 11.06 -6.05 -6.05
CA MET A 59 9.98 -5.16 -6.51
C MET A 59 9.62 -4.08 -5.47
N GLN A 60 10.62 -3.60 -4.73
CA GLN A 60 10.44 -2.64 -3.64
C GLN A 60 9.93 -1.28 -4.13
N ASP A 61 10.27 -0.89 -5.36
CA ASP A 61 9.84 0.38 -5.94
C ASP A 61 8.30 0.41 -6.12
N LEU A 62 7.66 -0.74 -6.37
CA LEU A 62 6.19 -0.83 -6.46
C LEU A 62 5.45 -0.53 -5.14
N LEU A 63 6.13 -0.63 -3.99
CA LEU A 63 5.55 -0.27 -2.68
C LEU A 63 5.33 1.25 -2.56
N VAL A 64 6.13 2.03 -3.29
CA VAL A 64 6.11 3.50 -3.31
C VAL A 64 5.44 4.01 -4.60
N GLU A 65 5.76 3.38 -5.73
CA GLU A 65 5.33 3.73 -7.09
C GLU A 65 3.91 3.28 -7.44
N GLY A 66 3.32 2.35 -6.69
CA GLY A 66 1.93 1.90 -6.87
C GLY A 66 0.86 3.01 -6.74
N LYS A 67 1.29 4.28 -6.64
CA LYS A 67 0.49 5.50 -6.70
C LYS A 67 0.50 6.19 -8.07
N ARG A 68 1.56 6.09 -8.88
CA ARG A 68 1.62 6.68 -10.23
C ARG A 68 1.19 5.63 -11.23
N GLY A 69 -0.04 5.76 -11.73
CA GLY A 69 -0.74 4.77 -12.54
C GLY A 69 -0.17 4.50 -13.94
N ILE A 70 1.14 4.59 -14.15
CA ILE A 70 1.78 4.27 -15.43
C ILE A 70 1.58 2.78 -15.76
N ASN A 71 1.65 1.91 -14.74
CA ASN A 71 1.45 0.45 -14.90
C ASN A 71 0.08 -0.04 -14.41
N ARG A 72 -0.88 0.86 -14.14
CA ARG A 72 -2.25 0.43 -13.81
C ARG A 72 -2.96 0.08 -15.11
N ARG A 73 -3.61 -1.10 -15.18
CA ARG A 73 -4.58 -1.37 -16.25
C ARG A 73 -5.58 -0.21 -16.28
N PRO A 74 -5.80 0.43 -17.46
CA PRO A 74 -6.84 1.43 -17.60
C PRO A 74 -8.18 0.82 -17.12
N GLY A 75 -8.92 1.55 -16.28
CA GLY A 75 -10.20 1.08 -15.70
C GLY A 75 -10.15 0.48 -14.29
N SER A 76 -8.96 0.36 -13.66
CA SER A 76 -8.82 -0.18 -12.29
C SER A 76 -8.89 0.87 -11.16
N GLY A 77 -9.11 2.13 -11.50
CA GLY A 77 -9.53 3.17 -10.56
C GLY A 77 -11.04 3.13 -10.42
N ALA A 78 -11.57 3.08 -9.20
CA ALA A 78 -13.00 3.25 -8.94
C ALA A 78 -13.52 4.42 -9.80
N PRO A 79 -14.64 4.27 -10.52
CA PRO A 79 -15.11 5.30 -11.43
C PRO A 79 -15.23 6.59 -10.64
N GLY A 80 -14.44 7.60 -11.02
CA GLY A 80 -14.67 8.94 -10.53
C GLY A 80 -16.13 9.25 -10.81
N LYS A 81 -16.88 9.73 -9.82
CA LYS A 81 -18.25 10.24 -9.97
C LYS A 81 -18.26 11.39 -10.99
N LYS A 82 -18.22 11.03 -12.27
CA LYS A 82 -18.62 11.79 -13.43
C LYS A 82 -19.20 10.76 -14.38
N TRP A 83 -20.36 10.24 -14.01
CA TRP A 83 -21.34 9.82 -15.00
C TRP A 83 -21.70 11.09 -15.78
N THR A 84 -20.92 11.41 -16.80
CA THR A 84 -21.37 12.33 -17.82
C THR A 84 -22.54 11.64 -18.51
N LEU A 85 -23.75 12.10 -18.19
CA LEU A 85 -25.03 11.77 -18.84
C LEU A 85 -24.96 11.78 -20.38
N LEU A 86 -23.93 12.42 -20.94
CA LEU A 86 -23.71 12.60 -22.38
C LEU A 86 -23.36 11.34 -23.17
N LYS A 87 -23.09 10.18 -22.53
CA LYS A 87 -22.80 8.93 -23.26
C LYS A 87 -23.99 7.99 -23.45
N LEU A 88 -25.16 8.34 -22.92
CA LEU A 88 -26.39 7.52 -23.04
C LEU A 88 -27.29 7.93 -24.21
N ILE A 89 -27.01 9.06 -24.88
CA ILE A 89 -27.83 9.57 -25.99
C ILE A 89 -27.22 9.20 -27.37
N SER A 90 -26.00 8.67 -27.44
CA SER A 90 -25.43 8.22 -28.73
C SER A 90 -25.77 6.76 -29.08
N TYR A 91 -26.69 6.13 -28.35
CA TYR A 91 -27.13 4.75 -28.56
C TYR A 91 -28.66 4.59 -28.55
N PHE A 92 -29.41 5.69 -28.71
CA PHE A 92 -30.83 5.68 -29.07
C PHE A 92 -31.09 6.73 -30.13
#